data_AF-A0A0M1JWC3-F1
#
_entry.id   AF-A0A0M1JWC3-F1
#
_cell.length_a   1.000
_cell.length_b   1.000
_cell.length_c   1.000
_cell.angle_alpha   90.00
_cell.angle_beta   90.00
_cell.angle_gamma   90.00
#
_symmetry.space_group_name_H-M   'P 1'
#
loop_
_entity.id
_entity.type
_entity.pdbx_description
1 polymer ?
#
loop_
_entity_poly.entity_id
_entity_poly.type
_entity_poly.pdbx_seq_one_letter_code
_entity_poly.pdbx_strand_id
1 'polypeptide(L)' 'MTAIFQQGFALVVGVGADLPNTIDDAKGLANILKDEGRCAYPTNQVSLLVSEAAIRENILSGLDNLA' A
#
# COMPACT_ATOMS: atom_id res chain seq x y z
N MET A 1 19.89 -7.83 -12.97
CA MET A 1 18.59 -7.58 -13.62
C MET A 1 17.53 -7.94 -12.61
N THR A 2 16.86 -6.95 -12.03
CA THR A 2 15.73 -7.18 -11.11
C THR A 2 14.48 -7.45 -11.95
N ALA A 3 13.77 -8.53 -11.62
CA ALA A 3 12.53 -8.91 -12.31
C ALA A 3 11.34 -8.40 -11.51
N ILE A 4 10.45 -7.64 -12.15
CA ILE A 4 9.19 -7.21 -11.56
C ILE A 4 8.31 -8.43 -11.28
N PHE A 5 7.78 -8.53 -10.05
CA PHE A 5 6.85 -9.58 -9.65
C PHE A 5 5.43 -9.21 -10.06
N GLN A 6 5.04 -9.54 -11.29
CA GLN A 6 3.78 -9.10 -11.90
C GLN A 6 2.51 -9.51 -11.13
N GLN A 7 2.58 -10.55 -10.29
CA GLN A 7 1.47 -11.02 -9.47
C GLN A 7 1.40 -10.33 -8.09
N GLY A 8 2.23 -9.32 -7.84
CA GLY A 8 2.24 -8.56 -6.60
C GLY A 8 1.14 -7.51 -6.55
N PHE A 9 0.12 -7.71 -5.71
CA PHE A 9 -0.94 -6.75 -5.44
C PHE A 9 -1.00 -6.42 -3.96
N ALA A 10 -1.20 -5.16 -3.59
CA ALA A 10 -1.31 -4.74 -2.20
C ALA A 10 -2.21 -3.52 -2.02
N LEU A 11 -2.97 -3.53 -0.93
CA LEU A 11 -3.56 -2.35 -0.32
C LEU A 11 -2.85 -2.11 1.01
N VAL A 12 -2.22 -0.95 1.16
CA VAL A 12 -1.55 -0.54 2.40
C VAL A 12 -2.31 0.64 3.01
N VAL A 13 -2.65 0.54 4.29
CA VAL A 13 -3.52 1.50 4.98
C VAL A 13 -2.84 2.03 6.25
N GLY A 14 -2.76 3.35 6.39
CA GLY A 14 -2.25 4.03 7.59
C GLY A 14 -3.15 5.18 8.02
N VAL A 15 -4.02 4.95 9.00
CA VAL A 15 -5.12 5.87 9.36
C VAL A 15 -4.63 7.14 10.06
N GLY A 16 -3.61 7.06 10.91
CA GLY A 16 -2.93 8.23 11.46
C GLY A 16 -3.67 9.03 12.54
N ALA A 17 -4.83 8.56 13.04
CA ALA A 17 -5.70 9.31 13.95
C ALA A 17 -5.02 9.73 15.28
N ASP A 18 -5.23 8.97 16.36
CA ASP A 18 -4.51 9.14 17.62
C ASP A 18 -3.10 8.51 17.56
N LEU A 19 -2.80 7.78 16.48
CA LEU A 19 -1.51 7.15 16.19
C LEU A 19 -0.94 7.65 14.85
N PRO A 20 -0.40 8.89 14.79
CA PRO A 20 0.05 9.52 13.54
C PRO A 20 1.16 8.74 12.82
N ASN A 21 2.02 8.03 13.54
CA ASN A 21 3.13 7.28 12.97
C ASN A 21 2.69 6.11 12.07
N THR A 22 1.43 5.65 12.18
CA THR A 22 0.89 4.61 11.29
C THR A 22 0.84 5.07 9.82
N ILE A 23 0.82 6.37 9.56
CA ILE A 23 0.97 6.93 8.21
C ILE A 23 2.37 6.64 7.66
N ASP A 24 3.39 6.83 8.49
CA ASP A 24 4.79 6.62 8.10
C ASP A 24 5.11 5.14 7.95
N ASP A 25 4.53 4.29 8.81
CA ASP A 25 4.59 2.82 8.67
C ASP A 25 4.02 2.38 7.31
N ALA A 26 2.83 2.88 6.95
CA ALA A 26 2.17 2.56 5.70
C ALA A 26 2.96 3.03 4.47
N LYS A 27 3.50 4.25 4.50
CA LYS A 27 4.37 4.78 3.43
C LYS A 27 5.65 3.95 3.31
N GLY A 28 6.28 3.63 4.43
CA GLY A 28 7.50 2.82 4.47
C GLY A 28 7.29 1.43 3.88
N LEU A 29 6.19 0.76 4.27
CA LEU A 29 5.85 -0.55 3.75
C LEU A 29 5.52 -0.51 2.25
N ALA A 30 4.72 0.46 1.81
CA ALA A 30 4.40 0.62 0.38
C ALA A 30 5.67 0.85 -0.46
N ASN A 31 6.65 1.60 0.05
CA ASN A 31 7.94 1.80 -0.62
C ASN A 31 8.76 0.50 -0.70
N ILE A 32 8.81 -0.28 0.39
CA ILE A 32 9.48 -1.59 0.40
C ILE A 32 8.84 -2.57 -0.59
N LEU A 33 7.50 -2.57 -0.69
CA LEU A 33 6.79 -3.44 -1.63
C LEU A 33 7.13 -3.11 -3.09
N LYS A 34 7.25 -1.82 -3.42
CA LYS A 34 7.57 -1.33 -4.77
C LYS A 34 9.06 -1.44 -5.13
N ASP A 35 9.94 -1.54 -4.13
CA ASP A 35 11.38 -1.60 -4.36
C ASP A 35 11.77 -2.85 -5.16
N GLU A 36 12.37 -2.64 -6.33
CA GLU A 36 12.77 -3.71 -7.25
C GLU A 36 13.82 -4.66 -6.67
N GLY A 37 14.67 -4.18 -5.76
CA GLY A 37 15.67 -4.98 -5.05
C GLY A 37 15.10 -5.75 -3.87
N ARG A 38 13.82 -5.57 -3.53
CA ARG A 38 13.13 -6.26 -2.44
C ARG A 38 11.96 -7.09 -2.96
N CYS A 39 10.75 -6.54 -2.95
CA CYS A 39 9.53 -7.26 -3.29
C CYS A 39 9.15 -7.09 -4.78
N ALA A 40 9.58 -5.99 -5.42
CA ALA A 40 9.39 -5.71 -6.83
C ALA A 40 7.91 -5.75 -7.29
N TYR A 41 6.96 -5.33 -6.45
CA TYR A 41 5.56 -5.23 -6.84
C TYR A 41 5.41 -4.09 -7.87
N PRO A 42 4.62 -4.26 -8.94
CA PRO A 42 4.32 -3.18 -9.86
C PRO A 42 3.75 -1.96 -9.13
N THR A 43 4.30 -0.78 -9.38
CA THR A 43 3.90 0.46 -8.69
C THR A 43 2.41 0.75 -8.80
N ASN A 44 1.78 0.38 -9.92
CA ASN A 44 0.36 0.53 -10.18
C ASN A 44 -0.52 -0.54 -9.49
N GLN A 45 0.06 -1.58 -8.90
CA GLN A 45 -0.63 -2.65 -8.16
C GLN A 45 -0.48 -2.52 -6.63
N VAL A 46 0.11 -1.42 -6.16
CA VAL A 46 0.24 -1.09 -4.73
C VAL A 46 -0.51 0.20 -4.42
N SER A 47 -1.73 0.06 -3.91
CA SER A 47 -2.57 1.15 -3.44
C SER A 47 -2.19 1.55 -2.01
N LEU A 48 -2.08 2.85 -1.76
CA LEU A 48 -1.76 3.41 -0.45
C LEU A 48 -2.86 4.38 -0.03
N LEU A 49 -3.50 4.10 1.11
CA LEU A 49 -4.49 4.97 1.74
C LEU A 49 -3.94 5.47 3.07
N VAL A 50 -3.84 6.78 3.22
CA VAL A 50 -3.38 7.40 4.48
C VAL A 50 -4.28 8.55 4.89
N SER A 51 -4.32 8.86 6.18
CA SER A 51 -5.04 10.01 6.73
C SER A 51 -6.49 10.11 6.23
N GLU A 52 -6.88 11.22 5.60
CA GLU A 52 -8.23 11.49 5.11
C GLU A 52 -8.66 10.56 3.96
N ALA A 53 -7.70 9.91 3.29
CA ALA A 53 -8.01 8.91 2.26
C ALA A 53 -8.28 7.52 2.86
N ALA A 54 -7.82 7.24 4.09
CA ALA A 54 -8.01 5.97 4.80
C ALA A 54 -9.40 5.87 5.47
N ILE A 55 -10.44 6.28 4.75
CA ILE A 55 -11.84 6.19 5.19
C ILE A 55 -12.45 4.84 4.83
N ARG A 56 -13.52 4.48 5.55
CA ARG A 56 -14.23 3.20 5.39
C ARG A 56 -14.56 2.87 3.93
N GLU A 57 -15.08 3.83 3.17
CA GLU A 57 -15.46 3.64 1.77
C GLU A 57 -14.27 3.22 0.89
N ASN A 58 -13.17 3.97 0.97
CA ASN A 58 -11.97 3.69 0.18
C ASN A 58 -11.29 2.39 0.59
N ILE A 59 -11.29 2.06 1.89
CA ILE A 59 -10.73 0.80 2.38
C ILE A 59 -11.52 -0.39 1.83
N LEU A 60 -12.85 -0.35 1.90
CA LEU A 60 -13.69 -1.43 1.37
C LEU A 60 -13.52 -1.56 -0.14
N SER A 61 -13.56 -0.46 -0.89
CA SER A 61 -13.29 -0.46 -2.34
C SER A 61 -11.90 -1.02 -2.67
N GLY A 62 -10.88 -0.65 -1.90
CA GLY A 62 -9.52 -1.19 -2.06
C GLY A 62 -9.44 -2.69 -1.79
N LEU A 63 -10.18 -3.20 -0.81
CA LEU A 63 -10.26 -4.63 -0.52
C LEU A 63 -10.99 -5.39 -1.62
N ASP A 64 -12.09 -4.84 -2.16
CA ASP A 64 -12.82 -5.44 -3.29
C ASP A 64 -11.93 -5.54 -4.54
N ASN A 65 -11.03 -4.59 -4.76
CA ASN A 65 -10.09 -4.62 -5.89
C ASN A 65 -8.98 -5.70 -5.76
N LEU A 66 -8.78 -6.28 -4.56
CA LEU A 66 -7.80 -7.36 -4.35
C LEU A 66 -8.38 -8.77 -4.54
N ALA A 67 -9.71 -8.91 -4.58
CA ALA A 67 -10.42 -10.18 -4.60
C ALA A 67 -10.67 -10.73 -6.01
#